data_AF-A0A2A9PIQ4-F1
#
_entry.id   AF-A0A2A9PIQ4-F1
#
_cell.length_a   1.000
_cell.length_b   1.000
_cell.length_c   1.000
_cell.angle_alpha   90.00
_cell.angle_beta   90.00
_cell.angle_gamma   90.00
#
_symmetry.space_group_name_H-M   'P 1'
#
loop_
_entity.id
_entity.type
_entity.pdbx_description
1 polymer ?
#
loop_
_entity_poly.entity_id
_entity_poly.type
_entity_poly.pdbx_seq_one_letter_code
_entity_poly.pdbx_strand_id
1 'polypeptide(L)'
;MVPPSYVTVLQPRTTKPSLLDDSMLPVALAVLWAAATTNAAHRVCPLGGDSCATTVAPVCPALETPERLMKAPPPRSLPCSYESYVIQDNSLYRMDLRSGHREILSANVRGNIAALVYNHLDSMLYGVNHDKIMRIYPNGATELVTDLGVLKKGFNRGRDKFVPKMGAIDKWGQYWLSVYSGGEYIVVDLNPRSRSFGTVRAQGASRLPRNIGRWRLPAGWAWTVGDMHSLYGIGYDYLTGRTALFRWKIQTSAWEVVGHAKSRADGDTFSAVVATSDGIVYGLEDSTGDIFRFNISAPNHMDLLQRAGPISQSTPKSNTAARCVLLEDGLR
;
A
#
# COMPACT_ATOMS: atom_id res chain seq x y z
N MET A 1 1.07 -21.98 -63.74
CA MET A 1 2.22 -22.64 -64.37
C MET A 1 3.27 -22.85 -63.28
N VAL A 2 3.51 -24.13 -62.94
CA VAL A 2 4.59 -24.75 -62.14
C VAL A 2 4.81 -24.26 -60.67
N PRO A 3 4.99 -25.19 -59.70
CA PRO A 3 4.43 -25.08 -58.35
C PRO A 3 5.52 -25.11 -57.22
N PRO A 4 5.18 -25.27 -55.92
CA PRO A 4 6.07 -25.01 -54.79
C PRO A 4 6.87 -26.24 -54.35
N SER A 5 8.03 -26.01 -53.73
CA SER A 5 8.89 -27.07 -53.16
C SER A 5 8.56 -27.32 -51.68
N TYR A 6 7.97 -28.49 -51.42
CA TYR A 6 7.96 -29.16 -50.11
C TYR A 6 9.18 -30.10 -50.04
N VAL A 7 9.86 -30.17 -48.89
CA VAL A 7 10.75 -31.29 -48.56
C VAL A 7 10.47 -31.78 -47.13
N THR A 8 9.67 -32.84 -47.11
CA THR A 8 9.69 -34.09 -46.33
C THR A 8 10.55 -34.17 -45.05
N VAL A 9 9.85 -34.38 -43.93
CA VAL A 9 10.38 -34.96 -42.68
C VAL A 9 10.43 -36.49 -42.81
N LEU A 10 11.60 -37.08 -42.60
CA LEU A 10 11.79 -38.52 -42.45
C LEU A 10 12.07 -38.85 -40.98
N GLN A 11 11.21 -39.66 -40.36
CA GLN A 11 11.56 -40.45 -39.18
C GLN A 11 12.07 -41.83 -39.64
N PRO A 12 12.97 -42.44 -38.85
CA PRO A 12 12.80 -43.86 -38.58
C PRO A 12 13.05 -44.29 -37.13
N ARG A 13 12.10 -45.10 -36.64
CA ARG A 13 12.17 -46.35 -35.84
C ARG A 13 13.26 -46.53 -34.75
N THR A 14 12.74 -46.66 -33.53
CA THR A 14 12.96 -47.72 -32.52
C THR A 14 14.06 -48.76 -32.75
N THR A 15 14.95 -48.90 -31.76
CA THR A 15 15.42 -50.20 -31.22
C THR A 15 15.99 -50.03 -29.79
N LYS A 16 15.55 -50.90 -28.87
CA LYS A 16 16.24 -51.33 -27.63
C LYS A 16 16.78 -52.75 -27.94
N PRO A 17 17.89 -53.27 -27.33
CA PRO A 17 17.85 -53.72 -25.92
C PRO A 17 19.21 -53.76 -25.14
N SER A 18 19.10 -54.14 -23.84
CA SER A 18 20.04 -54.86 -22.92
C SER A 18 21.40 -54.22 -22.52
N LEU A 19 21.66 -53.91 -21.23
CA LEU A 19 22.18 -54.78 -20.12
C LEU A 19 23.62 -55.27 -20.44
N LEU A 20 24.69 -55.07 -19.66
CA LEU A 20 24.95 -55.27 -18.21
C LEU A 20 26.32 -54.66 -17.84
N ASP A 21 26.64 -54.73 -16.54
CA ASP A 21 27.95 -54.54 -15.87
C ASP A 21 28.41 -53.12 -15.51
N ASP A 22 28.95 -52.86 -14.31
CA ASP A 22 28.85 -53.50 -13.00
C ASP A 22 29.52 -52.54 -12.00
N SER A 23 29.19 -52.68 -10.73
CA SER A 23 30.05 -52.34 -9.58
C SER A 23 30.25 -50.85 -9.19
N MET A 24 29.60 -50.45 -8.09
CA MET A 24 30.22 -50.09 -6.80
C MET A 24 29.37 -49.07 -6.01
N LEU A 25 28.56 -49.62 -5.11
CA LEU A 25 28.08 -49.00 -3.85
C LEU A 25 29.29 -48.71 -2.93
N PRO A 26 29.22 -47.77 -1.95
CA PRO A 26 28.41 -48.02 -0.75
C PRO A 26 27.72 -46.81 -0.08
N VAL A 27 26.51 -47.12 0.43
CA VAL A 27 26.00 -46.89 1.80
C VAL A 27 26.00 -45.44 2.33
N ALA A 28 24.80 -44.86 2.39
CA ALA A 28 24.46 -43.84 3.39
C ALA A 28 23.04 -44.09 3.93
N LEU A 29 23.01 -44.66 5.14
CA LEU A 29 22.01 -44.62 6.21
C LEU A 29 20.60 -44.08 5.88
N ALA A 30 19.63 -45.00 5.80
CA ALA A 30 18.24 -44.69 6.13
C ALA A 30 18.09 -44.71 7.66
N VAL A 31 17.90 -43.54 8.25
CA VAL A 31 17.54 -43.40 9.67
C VAL A 31 16.03 -43.58 9.78
N LEU A 32 15.58 -44.81 10.05
CA LEU A 32 14.24 -45.05 10.60
C LEU A 32 14.34 -44.89 12.12
N TRP A 33 13.73 -43.83 12.66
CA TRP A 33 13.37 -43.79 14.08
C TRP A 33 12.07 -44.56 14.27
N ALA A 34 12.18 -45.79 14.79
CA ALA A 34 11.07 -46.42 15.47
C ALA A 34 11.08 -45.94 16.92
N ALA A 35 10.18 -45.02 17.28
CA ALA A 35 9.89 -44.72 18.67
C ALA A 35 9.10 -45.89 19.27
N ALA A 36 9.80 -46.90 19.78
CA ALA A 36 9.20 -47.91 20.63
C ALA A 36 9.00 -47.31 22.02
N THR A 37 7.78 -46.85 22.33
CA THR A 37 7.37 -46.55 23.70
C THR A 37 7.08 -47.87 24.41
N THR A 38 8.09 -48.49 24.98
CA THR A 38 7.91 -49.58 25.96
C THR A 38 8.42 -49.11 27.32
N ASN A 39 7.49 -48.71 28.19
CA ASN A 39 7.76 -48.52 29.62
C ASN A 39 8.01 -49.90 30.25
N ALA A 40 9.24 -50.41 30.16
CA ALA A 40 9.66 -51.58 30.91
C ALA A 40 10.48 -51.13 32.12
N ALA A 41 9.92 -51.33 33.32
CA ALA A 41 10.64 -51.12 34.58
C ALA A 41 11.77 -52.17 34.71
N HIS A 42 13.02 -51.74 34.81
CA HIS A 42 14.14 -52.61 35.15
C HIS A 42 14.30 -52.70 36.67
N ARG A 43 14.30 -53.93 37.22
CA ARG A 43 14.68 -54.20 38.61
C ARG A 43 16.21 -54.35 38.71
N VAL A 44 16.82 -53.61 39.62
CA VAL A 44 18.21 -53.82 40.04
C VAL A 44 18.18 -54.24 41.50
N CYS A 45 18.70 -55.42 41.83
CA CYS A 45 18.81 -55.91 43.20
C CYS A 45 20.30 -56.07 43.55
N PRO A 46 20.80 -55.52 44.66
CA PRO A 46 22.14 -55.81 45.14
C PRO A 46 22.21 -57.27 45.62
N LEU A 47 23.36 -57.92 45.41
CA LEU A 47 23.59 -59.30 45.86
C LEU A 47 23.55 -59.34 47.40
N GLY A 48 22.47 -59.90 47.96
CA GLY A 48 22.38 -60.27 49.39
C GLY A 48 21.42 -59.47 50.28
N GLY A 49 20.38 -58.80 49.74
CA GLY A 49 19.36 -58.13 50.57
C GLY A 49 17.91 -58.44 50.13
N ASP A 50 17.02 -58.67 51.11
CA ASP A 50 15.62 -59.10 50.92
C ASP A 50 14.65 -58.02 50.43
N SER A 51 15.14 -56.92 49.83
CA SER A 51 14.27 -55.88 49.27
C SER A 51 14.84 -55.30 47.98
N CYS A 52 14.14 -55.52 46.86
CA CYS A 52 14.44 -54.84 45.60
C CYS A 52 13.74 -53.48 45.56
N ALA A 53 14.51 -52.39 45.37
CA ALA A 53 13.95 -51.06 45.16
C ALA A 53 13.44 -50.93 43.72
N THR A 54 12.23 -50.39 43.54
CA THR A 54 11.69 -50.09 42.20
C THR A 54 12.06 -48.65 41.86
N THR A 55 13.10 -48.45 41.05
CA THR A 55 13.44 -47.13 40.49
C THR A 55 12.55 -46.87 39.28
N VAL A 56 11.62 -45.92 39.42
CA VAL A 56 10.85 -45.38 38.30
C VAL A 56 11.82 -44.54 37.46
N ALA A 57 11.87 -44.77 36.14
CA ALA A 57 12.69 -43.94 35.25
C ALA A 57 12.27 -42.47 35.38
N PRO A 58 13.22 -41.51 35.38
CA PRO A 58 12.86 -40.10 35.35
C PRO A 58 12.04 -39.85 34.08
N VAL A 59 10.84 -39.28 34.26
CA VAL A 59 10.04 -38.76 33.14
C VAL A 59 10.84 -37.61 32.54
N CYS A 60 11.50 -37.83 31.42
CA CYS A 60 12.03 -36.73 30.62
C CYS A 60 10.84 -35.85 30.23
N PRO A 61 10.81 -34.55 30.56
CA PRO A 61 9.84 -33.66 29.96
C PRO A 61 10.05 -33.75 28.45
N ALA A 62 8.97 -34.07 27.72
CA ALA A 62 8.99 -34.04 26.28
C ALA A 62 9.53 -32.66 25.86
N LEU A 63 10.55 -32.63 24.99
CA LEU A 63 10.90 -31.40 24.31
C LEU A 63 9.64 -30.93 23.58
N GLU A 64 8.98 -29.91 24.13
CA GLU A 64 8.01 -29.14 23.38
C GLU A 64 8.78 -28.57 22.18
N THR A 65 8.54 -29.16 21.01
CA THR A 65 8.89 -28.54 19.75
C THR A 65 8.31 -27.14 19.81
N PRO A 66 9.11 -26.06 19.75
CA PRO A 66 8.56 -24.76 19.54
C PRO A 66 8.15 -24.75 18.06
N GLU A 67 6.94 -25.23 17.76
CA GLU A 67 6.11 -24.62 16.72
C GLU A 67 5.72 -23.21 17.19
N ARG A 68 6.74 -22.42 17.48
CA ARG A 68 6.65 -20.98 17.32
C ARG A 68 6.34 -20.85 15.85
N LEU A 69 5.08 -20.55 15.52
CA LEU A 69 4.72 -19.95 14.25
C LEU A 69 5.83 -18.94 13.96
N MET A 70 6.74 -19.28 13.04
CA MET A 70 7.58 -18.30 12.41
C MET A 70 6.60 -17.46 11.61
N LYS A 71 6.00 -16.48 12.28
CA LYS A 71 5.38 -15.34 11.62
C LYS A 71 6.45 -14.89 10.65
N ALA A 72 6.17 -15.04 9.35
CA ALA A 72 7.10 -14.65 8.30
C ALA A 72 7.67 -13.27 8.68
N PRO A 73 9.00 -13.04 8.49
CA PRO A 73 9.57 -11.74 8.81
C PRO A 73 8.67 -10.66 8.21
N PRO A 74 8.34 -9.59 8.97
CA PRO A 74 7.44 -8.56 8.47
C PRO A 74 7.93 -8.15 7.09
N PRO A 75 7.03 -8.09 6.08
CA PRO A 75 7.44 -7.80 4.71
C PRO A 75 8.31 -6.54 4.69
N ARG A 76 9.37 -6.61 3.87
CA ARG A 76 10.39 -5.55 3.70
C ARG A 76 9.75 -4.16 3.73
N SER A 77 10.40 -3.19 4.36
CA SER A 77 9.99 -1.78 4.27
C SER A 77 9.98 -1.30 2.81
N LEU A 78 9.16 -0.31 2.50
CA LEU A 78 9.15 0.35 1.20
C LEU A 78 10.16 1.52 1.21
N PRO A 79 11.11 1.60 0.28
CA PRO A 79 12.10 2.67 0.27
C PRO A 79 11.45 4.03 0.01
N CYS A 80 11.99 5.07 0.63
CA CYS A 80 11.66 6.44 0.25
C CYS A 80 12.26 6.68 -1.15
N SER A 81 11.41 6.86 -2.17
CA SER A 81 11.80 6.97 -3.58
C SER A 81 11.18 8.22 -4.24
N TYR A 82 11.81 8.69 -5.33
CA TYR A 82 11.25 9.71 -6.22
C TYR A 82 10.02 9.20 -6.99
N GLU A 83 9.90 7.89 -7.14
CA GLU A 83 8.70 7.26 -7.69
C GLU A 83 7.53 7.33 -6.69
N SER A 84 6.31 7.30 -7.20
CA SER A 84 5.12 7.18 -6.38
C SER A 84 4.66 5.74 -6.25
N TYR A 85 4.19 5.39 -5.07
CA TYR A 85 3.39 4.19 -4.85
C TYR A 85 1.97 4.48 -5.26
N VAL A 86 1.38 3.65 -6.12
CA VAL A 86 0.02 3.84 -6.58
C VAL A 86 -0.73 2.53 -6.45
N ILE A 87 -1.96 2.62 -5.95
CA ILE A 87 -2.92 1.52 -5.94
C ILE A 87 -4.02 1.85 -6.95
N GLN A 88 -4.22 0.96 -7.90
CA GLN A 88 -5.30 0.98 -8.87
C GLN A 88 -5.75 -0.46 -9.11
N ASP A 89 -7.06 -0.70 -9.15
CA ASP A 89 -7.64 -2.01 -9.46
C ASP A 89 -6.99 -3.16 -8.64
N ASN A 90 -6.81 -2.94 -7.34
CA ASN A 90 -6.18 -3.87 -6.39
C ASN A 90 -4.69 -4.20 -6.66
N SER A 91 -4.03 -3.49 -7.56
CA SER A 91 -2.61 -3.63 -7.85
C SER A 91 -1.82 -2.46 -7.24
N LEU A 92 -0.77 -2.78 -6.49
CA LEU A 92 0.24 -1.84 -6.01
C LEU A 92 1.43 -1.84 -6.97
N TYR A 93 1.78 -0.66 -7.48
CA TYR A 93 2.95 -0.45 -8.31
C TYR A 93 3.74 0.77 -7.85
N ARG A 94 5.02 0.79 -8.23
CA ARG A 94 5.80 2.04 -8.30
C ARG A 94 5.58 2.68 -9.66
N MET A 95 5.52 3.99 -9.68
CA MET A 95 5.30 4.77 -10.88
C MET A 95 6.25 5.96 -10.93
N ASP A 96 6.97 6.07 -12.04
CA ASP A 96 7.65 7.31 -12.39
C ASP A 96 6.59 8.33 -12.85
N LEU A 97 6.48 9.45 -12.12
CA LEU A 97 5.44 10.46 -12.35
C LEU A 97 5.63 11.28 -13.63
N ARG A 98 6.77 11.16 -14.32
CA ARG A 98 7.04 11.91 -15.55
C ARG A 98 6.65 11.09 -16.77
N SER A 99 7.18 9.87 -16.82
CA SER A 99 7.03 8.95 -17.93
C SER A 99 5.77 8.08 -17.84
N GLY A 100 5.20 7.92 -16.64
CA GLY A 100 4.13 6.94 -16.39
C GLY A 100 4.62 5.49 -16.42
N HIS A 101 5.94 5.25 -16.46
CA HIS A 101 6.50 3.90 -16.36
C HIS A 101 6.17 3.27 -15.01
N ARG A 102 5.85 1.97 -15.01
CA ARG A 102 5.32 1.25 -13.84
C ARG A 102 6.05 -0.06 -13.58
N GLU A 103 6.32 -0.32 -12.32
CA GLU A 103 6.78 -1.62 -11.81
C GLU A 103 5.73 -2.17 -10.83
N ILE A 104 5.15 -3.33 -11.13
CA ILE A 104 4.16 -3.97 -10.26
C ILE A 104 4.89 -4.58 -9.06
N LEU A 105 4.51 -4.15 -7.85
CA LEU A 105 5.01 -4.73 -6.60
C LEU A 105 4.09 -5.85 -6.09
N SER A 106 2.78 -5.69 -6.27
CA SER A 106 1.79 -6.69 -5.92
C SER A 106 0.51 -6.50 -6.73
N ALA A 107 -0.13 -7.61 -7.12
CA ALA A 107 -1.45 -7.63 -7.76
C ALA A 107 -2.57 -8.04 -6.78
N ASN A 108 -2.27 -8.10 -5.47
CA ASN A 108 -3.14 -8.73 -4.47
C ASN A 108 -3.50 -7.80 -3.31
N VAL A 109 -3.58 -6.48 -3.54
CA VAL A 109 -4.02 -5.54 -2.51
C VAL A 109 -5.48 -5.84 -2.18
N ARG A 110 -5.75 -6.16 -0.91
CA ARG A 110 -7.11 -6.50 -0.46
C ARG A 110 -7.88 -5.25 -0.04
N GLY A 111 -9.12 -5.15 -0.54
CA GLY A 111 -10.07 -4.10 -0.18
C GLY A 111 -10.00 -2.89 -1.11
N ASN A 112 -10.94 -1.96 -0.94
CA ASN A 112 -10.98 -0.71 -1.71
C ASN A 112 -10.19 0.35 -0.95
N ILE A 113 -8.88 0.42 -1.22
CA ILE A 113 -7.99 1.38 -0.57
C ILE A 113 -8.12 2.75 -1.22
N ALA A 114 -8.40 3.76 -0.40
CA ALA A 114 -8.34 5.17 -0.73
C ALA A 114 -7.37 5.91 0.21
N ALA A 115 -7.18 7.21 -0.03
CA ALA A 115 -6.42 8.10 0.86
C ALA A 115 -4.98 7.64 1.14
N LEU A 116 -4.33 6.93 0.21
CA LEU A 116 -3.01 6.32 0.42
C LEU A 116 -1.94 7.35 0.80
N VAL A 117 -1.10 7.02 1.77
CA VAL A 117 0.07 7.80 2.19
C VAL A 117 1.27 6.90 2.43
N TYR A 118 2.47 7.45 2.24
CA TYR A 118 3.73 6.82 2.58
C TYR A 118 4.25 7.47 3.86
N ASN A 119 4.36 6.68 4.93
CA ASN A 119 4.89 7.16 6.18
C ASN A 119 6.41 6.98 6.20
N HIS A 120 7.14 8.08 6.06
CA HIS A 120 8.61 8.08 6.06
C HIS A 120 9.22 7.70 7.42
N LEU A 121 8.43 7.69 8.51
CA LEU A 121 8.92 7.37 9.85
C LEU A 121 9.09 5.86 10.10
N ASP A 122 8.34 5.01 9.38
CA ASP A 122 8.42 3.55 9.44
C ASP A 122 8.55 2.88 8.07
N SER A 123 8.60 3.68 6.99
CA SER A 123 8.72 3.20 5.61
C SER A 123 7.57 2.26 5.20
N MET A 124 6.36 2.53 5.69
CA MET A 124 5.15 1.77 5.36
C MET A 124 4.12 2.62 4.61
N LEU A 125 3.25 1.94 3.86
CA LEU A 125 2.06 2.57 3.29
C LEU A 125 0.89 2.45 4.27
N TYR A 126 0.08 3.49 4.32
CA TYR A 126 -1.17 3.53 5.06
C TYR A 126 -2.28 4.05 4.16
N GLY A 127 -3.47 3.50 4.26
CA GLY A 127 -4.64 3.94 3.50
C GLY A 127 -5.92 3.60 4.24
N VAL A 128 -7.05 3.98 3.67
CA VAL A 128 -8.37 3.71 4.25
C VAL A 128 -9.11 2.70 3.40
N ASN A 129 -9.59 1.63 4.02
CA ASN A 129 -10.59 0.74 3.46
C ASN A 129 -11.94 1.04 4.13
N HIS A 130 -12.81 1.77 3.44
CA HIS A 130 -14.07 2.28 3.98
C HIS A 130 -13.88 3.20 5.20
N ASP A 131 -14.00 2.69 6.43
CA ASP A 131 -13.83 3.41 7.70
C ASP A 131 -12.70 2.81 8.55
N LYS A 132 -11.83 2.02 7.94
CA LYS A 132 -10.71 1.35 8.61
C LYS A 132 -9.39 1.83 8.04
N ILE A 133 -8.51 2.31 8.91
CA ILE A 133 -7.12 2.61 8.53
C ILE A 133 -6.35 1.31 8.47
N MET A 134 -5.77 1.05 7.31
CA MET A 134 -5.01 -0.14 7.00
C MET A 134 -3.55 0.23 6.78
N ARG A 135 -2.62 -0.51 7.40
CA ARG A 135 -1.23 -0.59 6.96
C ARG A 135 -1.16 -1.54 5.76
N ILE A 136 -0.40 -1.16 4.74
CA ILE A 136 -0.25 -1.91 3.49
C ILE A 136 1.22 -2.27 3.30
N TYR A 137 1.48 -3.57 3.14
CA TYR A 137 2.82 -4.12 2.94
C TYR A 137 3.16 -4.22 1.44
N PRO A 138 4.46 -4.27 1.06
CA PRO A 138 4.85 -4.36 -0.35
C PRO A 138 4.23 -5.53 -1.12
N ASN A 139 3.96 -6.65 -0.45
CA ASN A 139 3.31 -7.82 -1.05
C ASN A 139 1.78 -7.64 -1.21
N GLY A 140 1.22 -6.49 -0.86
CA GLY A 140 -0.22 -6.19 -0.92
C GLY A 140 -1.03 -6.68 0.28
N ALA A 141 -0.41 -7.37 1.25
CA ALA A 141 -1.07 -7.72 2.49
C ALA A 141 -1.45 -6.46 3.27
N THR A 142 -2.57 -6.51 4.00
CA THR A 142 -3.06 -5.39 4.80
C THR A 142 -3.26 -5.78 6.26
N GLU A 143 -3.03 -4.83 7.16
CA GLU A 143 -3.20 -4.97 8.61
C GLU A 143 -4.05 -3.81 9.13
N LEU A 144 -5.07 -4.11 9.94
CA LEU A 144 -5.90 -3.09 10.56
C LEU A 144 -5.08 -2.32 11.61
N VAL A 145 -5.07 -0.99 11.51
CA VAL A 145 -4.42 -0.09 12.46
C VAL A 145 -5.46 0.54 13.39
N THR A 146 -6.52 1.11 12.81
CA THR A 146 -7.56 1.83 13.55
C THR A 146 -8.91 1.64 12.87
N ASP A 147 -9.97 1.48 13.67
CA ASP A 147 -11.35 1.53 13.21
C ASP A 147 -11.95 2.92 13.49
N LEU A 148 -12.20 3.72 12.44
CA LEU A 148 -12.80 5.04 12.54
C LEU A 148 -14.33 4.97 12.61
N GLY A 149 -14.93 3.80 12.40
CA GLY A 149 -16.37 3.58 12.50
C GLY A 149 -16.95 3.93 13.87
N VAL A 150 -16.12 3.91 14.91
CA VAL A 150 -16.48 4.38 16.27
C VAL A 150 -16.84 5.87 16.31
N LEU A 151 -16.36 6.68 15.36
CA LEU A 151 -16.61 8.12 15.28
C LEU A 151 -17.98 8.46 14.67
N LYS A 152 -18.66 7.48 14.05
CA LYS A 152 -19.94 7.67 13.35
C LYS A 152 -21.04 8.30 14.23
N LYS A 153 -21.01 8.08 15.54
CA LYS A 153 -22.04 8.59 16.47
C LYS A 153 -21.91 10.10 16.79
N GLY A 154 -20.74 10.71 16.60
CA GLY A 154 -20.48 12.11 16.97
C GLY A 154 -20.22 13.06 15.80
N PHE A 155 -19.89 12.51 14.62
CA PHE A 155 -19.51 13.28 13.44
C PHE A 155 -20.63 13.39 12.40
N ASN A 156 -21.53 12.39 12.37
CA ASN A 156 -22.65 12.36 11.44
C ASN A 156 -23.73 13.34 11.88
N ARG A 157 -23.87 14.46 11.15
CA ARG A 157 -25.11 15.25 11.06
C ARG A 157 -26.27 14.42 10.44
N GLY A 158 -26.50 13.19 10.90
CA GLY A 158 -27.49 12.25 10.37
C GLY A 158 -27.18 11.65 8.98
N ARG A 159 -25.92 11.66 8.52
CA ARG A 159 -25.55 11.12 7.19
C ARG A 159 -24.97 9.70 7.30
N ASP A 160 -25.57 8.74 6.61
CA ASP A 160 -25.18 7.32 6.70
C ASP A 160 -23.78 6.97 6.13
N LYS A 161 -23.14 7.89 5.41
CA LYS A 161 -21.91 7.59 4.64
C LYS A 161 -20.67 8.29 5.18
N PHE A 162 -20.06 7.72 6.22
CA PHE A 162 -18.73 8.11 6.71
C PHE A 162 -17.66 7.31 5.96
N VAL A 163 -17.06 7.91 4.92
CA VAL A 163 -15.99 7.28 4.13
C VAL A 163 -14.94 8.33 3.77
N PRO A 164 -13.77 8.35 4.44
CA PRO A 164 -12.64 9.16 4.02
C PRO A 164 -12.17 8.77 2.62
N LYS A 165 -11.82 9.75 1.80
CA LYS A 165 -11.35 9.50 0.42
C LYS A 165 -9.99 10.12 0.10
N MET A 166 -9.62 11.18 0.82
CA MET A 166 -8.38 11.91 0.61
C MET A 166 -7.49 11.73 1.83
N GLY A 167 -6.19 11.52 1.61
CA GLY A 167 -5.21 11.29 2.66
C GLY A 167 -3.92 12.00 2.37
N ALA A 168 -3.35 12.67 3.37
CA ALA A 168 -2.04 13.29 3.32
C ALA A 168 -1.34 13.07 4.66
N ILE A 169 -0.03 12.84 4.65
CA ILE A 169 0.75 12.68 5.88
C ILE A 169 1.81 13.76 5.96
N ASP A 170 1.92 14.40 7.12
CA ASP A 170 2.95 15.41 7.35
C ASP A 170 4.26 14.80 7.86
N LYS A 171 5.28 15.66 8.02
CA LYS A 171 6.60 15.24 8.49
C LYS A 171 6.63 14.68 9.92
N TRP A 172 5.55 14.84 10.69
CA TRP A 172 5.45 14.34 12.07
C TRP A 172 4.62 13.06 12.17
N GLY A 173 4.16 12.53 11.03
CA GLY A 173 3.32 11.33 10.98
C GLY A 173 1.86 11.61 11.29
N GLN A 174 1.39 12.87 11.24
CA GLN A 174 -0.03 13.13 11.34
C GLN A 174 -0.70 12.87 9.99
N TYR A 175 -1.66 11.97 10.01
CA TYR A 175 -2.41 11.54 8.83
C TYR A 175 -3.72 12.30 8.75
N TRP A 176 -3.76 13.23 7.80
CA TRP A 176 -4.86 14.13 7.51
C TRP A 176 -5.81 13.45 6.51
N LEU A 177 -7.01 13.16 7.00
CA LEU A 177 -8.08 12.52 6.26
C LEU A 177 -9.20 13.52 5.98
N SER A 178 -9.73 13.48 4.76
CA SER A 178 -10.90 14.25 4.36
C SER A 178 -12.13 13.37 4.25
N VAL A 179 -13.24 13.84 4.81
CA VAL A 179 -14.56 13.20 4.74
C VAL A 179 -15.52 14.09 3.94
N TYR A 180 -16.52 13.49 3.30
CA TYR A 180 -17.55 14.20 2.52
C TYR A 180 -16.99 15.16 1.47
N SER A 181 -16.01 14.71 0.69
CA SER A 181 -15.40 15.48 -0.41
C SER A 181 -14.83 16.84 0.05
N GLY A 182 -14.11 16.86 1.18
CA GLY A 182 -13.48 18.08 1.69
C GLY A 182 -14.30 18.85 2.70
N GLY A 183 -15.53 18.44 3.01
CA GLY A 183 -16.40 19.13 3.96
C GLY A 183 -15.96 19.02 5.41
N GLU A 184 -15.19 18.00 5.76
CA GLU A 184 -14.81 17.64 7.12
C GLU A 184 -13.41 17.00 7.11
N TYR A 185 -12.70 17.04 8.23
CA TYR A 185 -11.37 16.46 8.36
C TYR A 185 -11.18 15.70 9.67
N ILE A 186 -10.24 14.74 9.65
CA ILE A 186 -9.78 13.96 10.80
C ILE A 186 -8.26 13.88 10.74
N VAL A 187 -7.61 13.94 11.89
CA VAL A 187 -6.17 13.79 12.04
C VAL A 187 -5.90 12.57 12.90
N VAL A 188 -5.17 11.59 12.36
CA VAL A 188 -4.76 10.38 13.08
C VAL A 188 -3.26 10.37 13.26
N ASP A 189 -2.81 10.01 14.46
CA ASP A 189 -1.40 9.88 14.76
C ASP A 189 -0.84 8.57 14.21
N LEU A 190 -0.07 8.62 13.12
CA LEU A 190 0.65 7.47 12.57
C LEU A 190 2.15 7.53 12.86
N ASN A 191 2.58 8.34 13.84
CA ASN A 191 3.97 8.32 14.26
C ASN A 191 4.27 7.01 15.04
N PRO A 192 5.12 6.11 14.52
CA PRO A 192 5.38 4.81 15.14
C PRO A 192 6.06 4.91 16.51
N ARG A 193 6.64 6.07 16.84
CA ARG A 193 7.27 6.36 18.13
C ARG A 193 6.32 7.01 19.13
N SER A 194 5.12 7.37 18.69
CA SER A 194 4.12 8.00 19.55
C SER A 194 3.43 6.96 20.43
N ARG A 195 3.20 7.32 21.70
CA ARG A 195 2.38 6.53 22.63
C ARG A 195 0.91 6.46 22.23
N SER A 196 0.48 7.36 21.33
CA SER A 196 -0.88 7.46 20.84
C SER A 196 -1.01 7.05 19.37
N PHE A 197 -0.09 6.22 18.88
CA PHE A 197 -0.17 5.64 17.52
C PHE A 197 -1.56 5.03 17.26
N GLY A 198 -2.13 5.34 16.11
CA GLY A 198 -3.46 4.89 15.68
C GLY A 198 -4.63 5.68 16.29
N THR A 199 -4.39 6.70 17.12
CA THR A 199 -5.48 7.46 17.76
C THR A 199 -5.83 8.74 16.99
N VAL A 200 -7.09 9.15 17.08
CA VAL A 200 -7.57 10.43 16.56
C VAL A 200 -7.05 11.56 17.44
N ARG A 201 -6.36 12.53 16.83
CA ARG A 201 -5.77 13.70 17.49
C ARG A 201 -6.62 14.95 17.36
N ALA A 202 -7.30 15.09 16.24
CA ALA A 202 -8.18 16.21 15.94
C ALA A 202 -9.23 15.82 14.90
N GLN A 203 -10.34 16.53 14.89
CA GLN A 203 -11.36 16.43 13.85
C GLN A 203 -12.17 17.73 13.79
N GLY A 204 -12.79 18.02 12.65
CA GLY A 204 -13.60 19.23 12.52
C GLY A 204 -14.27 19.39 11.17
N ALA A 205 -15.07 20.45 11.06
CA ALA A 205 -15.65 20.87 9.79
C ALA A 205 -14.67 21.75 9.01
N SER A 206 -14.64 21.58 7.71
CA SER A 206 -13.89 22.43 6.79
C SER A 206 -14.77 23.56 6.27
N ARG A 207 -14.20 24.75 6.14
CA ARG A 207 -14.84 25.87 5.44
C ARG A 207 -14.60 25.74 3.94
N LEU A 208 -15.67 25.50 3.20
CA LEU A 208 -15.64 25.34 1.74
C LEU A 208 -15.56 26.71 1.03
N PRO A 209 -15.05 26.77 -0.22
CA PRO A 209 -15.04 28.00 -0.98
C PRO A 209 -16.47 28.48 -1.25
N ARG A 210 -16.65 29.80 -1.42
CA ARG A 210 -17.92 30.35 -1.91
C ARG A 210 -18.21 29.79 -3.31
N ASN A 211 -19.49 29.61 -3.62
CA ASN A 211 -19.97 29.07 -4.90
C ASN A 211 -19.48 27.65 -5.18
N ILE A 212 -19.59 26.74 -4.20
CA ILE A 212 -19.17 25.33 -4.35
C ILE A 212 -19.73 24.64 -5.60
N GLY A 213 -20.93 25.00 -6.06
CA GLY A 213 -21.54 24.43 -7.27
C GLY A 213 -20.77 24.70 -8.57
N ARG A 214 -19.84 25.67 -8.59
CA ARG A 214 -18.93 25.91 -9.71
C ARG A 214 -17.80 24.88 -9.78
N TRP A 215 -17.47 24.27 -8.65
CA TRP A 215 -16.22 23.54 -8.49
C TRP A 215 -16.46 22.05 -8.31
N ARG A 216 -15.65 21.26 -9.01
CA ARG A 216 -15.34 19.91 -8.56
C ARG A 216 -14.27 20.03 -7.48
N LEU A 217 -14.64 19.75 -6.23
CA LEU A 217 -13.67 19.70 -5.15
C LEU A 217 -12.68 18.53 -5.35
N PRO A 218 -11.45 18.66 -4.84
CA PRO A 218 -10.45 17.60 -4.99
C PRO A 218 -10.92 16.25 -4.44
N ALA A 219 -10.55 15.18 -5.15
CA ALA A 219 -10.79 13.79 -4.73
C ALA A 219 -9.56 13.15 -4.06
N GLY A 220 -8.40 13.81 -4.13
CA GLY A 220 -7.17 13.50 -3.44
C GLY A 220 -6.45 14.79 -3.02
N TRP A 221 -5.54 14.69 -2.06
CA TRP A 221 -4.68 15.80 -1.65
C TRP A 221 -3.30 15.30 -1.21
N ALA A 222 -2.35 16.21 -1.07
CA ALA A 222 -1.01 15.93 -0.57
C ALA A 222 -0.52 17.04 0.36
N TRP A 223 0.38 16.69 1.27
CA TRP A 223 1.15 17.63 2.09
C TRP A 223 2.56 17.74 1.51
N THR A 224 3.19 18.91 1.67
CA THR A 224 4.56 19.16 1.20
C THR A 224 5.35 19.99 2.21
N VAL A 225 6.67 19.78 2.25
CA VAL A 225 7.59 20.60 3.05
C VAL A 225 7.62 22.05 2.55
N GLY A 226 7.40 22.28 1.25
CA GLY A 226 7.41 23.61 0.64
C GLY A 226 6.31 24.56 1.16
N ASP A 227 5.22 24.02 1.69
CA ASP A 227 4.23 24.75 2.51
C ASP A 227 3.68 23.83 3.59
N MET A 228 4.30 23.89 4.76
CA MET A 228 3.95 23.04 5.89
C MET A 228 2.59 23.39 6.53
N HIS A 229 1.95 24.48 6.14
CA HIS A 229 0.71 24.98 6.73
C HIS A 229 -0.55 24.61 5.94
N SER A 230 -0.38 23.86 4.85
CA SER A 230 -1.46 23.56 3.92
C SER A 230 -1.41 22.13 3.35
N LEU A 231 -2.57 21.69 2.87
CA LEU A 231 -2.73 20.52 2.02
C LEU A 231 -3.17 20.98 0.63
N TYR A 232 -2.68 20.32 -0.41
CA TYR A 232 -2.96 20.69 -1.80
C TYR A 232 -3.71 19.58 -2.52
N GLY A 233 -4.80 19.94 -3.18
CA GLY A 233 -5.59 19.02 -3.99
C GLY A 233 -5.83 19.59 -5.37
N ILE A 234 -6.15 18.71 -6.33
CA ILE A 234 -6.45 19.10 -7.70
C ILE A 234 -7.94 18.85 -7.93
N GLY A 235 -8.63 19.87 -8.41
CA GLY A 235 -10.05 19.82 -8.75
C GLY A 235 -10.30 20.44 -10.12
N TYR A 236 -11.55 20.81 -10.39
CA TYR A 236 -11.96 21.30 -11.68
C TYR A 236 -12.91 22.49 -11.57
N ASP A 237 -12.75 23.46 -12.47
CA ASP A 237 -13.61 24.61 -12.62
C ASP A 237 -14.59 24.38 -13.78
N TYR A 238 -15.86 24.07 -13.46
CA TYR A 238 -16.87 23.84 -14.50
C TYR A 238 -17.21 25.10 -15.30
N LEU A 239 -16.94 26.30 -14.76
CA LEU A 239 -17.20 27.54 -15.48
C LEU A 239 -16.18 27.78 -16.60
N THR A 240 -14.90 27.52 -16.33
CA THR A 240 -13.81 27.75 -17.30
C THR A 240 -13.42 26.49 -18.08
N GLY A 241 -13.85 25.32 -17.62
CA GLY A 241 -13.47 24.03 -18.17
C GLY A 241 -11.99 23.70 -17.94
N ARG A 242 -11.43 24.11 -16.80
CA ARG A 242 -10.00 24.01 -16.50
C ARG A 242 -9.76 23.34 -15.16
N THR A 243 -8.67 22.58 -15.07
CA THR A 243 -8.16 22.06 -13.80
C THR A 243 -7.76 23.21 -12.88
N ALA A 244 -8.02 23.07 -11.60
CA ALA A 244 -7.72 24.06 -10.57
C ALA A 244 -6.93 23.45 -9.42
N LEU A 245 -5.97 24.20 -8.91
CA LEU A 245 -5.22 23.86 -7.71
C LEU A 245 -5.94 24.45 -6.49
N PHE A 246 -6.29 23.57 -5.56
CA PHE A 246 -6.92 23.92 -4.30
C PHE A 246 -5.91 23.83 -3.17
N ARG A 247 -6.04 24.74 -2.20
CA ARG A 247 -5.28 24.75 -0.96
C ARG A 247 -6.25 24.66 0.22
N TRP A 248 -6.00 23.72 1.12
CA TRP A 248 -6.68 23.63 2.41
C TRP A 248 -5.71 24.02 3.53
N LYS A 249 -6.03 25.11 4.24
CA LYS A 249 -5.17 25.62 5.32
C LYS A 249 -5.42 24.85 6.60
N ILE A 250 -4.36 24.28 7.17
CA ILE A 250 -4.41 23.51 8.42
C ILE A 250 -4.95 24.37 9.57
N GLN A 251 -4.44 25.61 9.72
CA GLN A 251 -4.76 26.47 10.86
C GLN A 251 -6.23 26.91 10.90
N THR A 252 -6.83 27.16 9.74
CA THR A 252 -8.20 27.71 9.64
C THR A 252 -9.21 26.69 9.13
N SER A 253 -8.76 25.47 8.83
CA SER A 253 -9.54 24.40 8.20
C SER A 253 -10.32 24.86 6.97
N ALA A 254 -9.71 25.71 6.13
CA ALA A 254 -10.43 26.40 5.05
C ALA A 254 -9.83 26.10 3.69
N TRP A 255 -10.71 25.83 2.74
CA TRP A 255 -10.39 25.68 1.33
C TRP A 255 -10.34 27.02 0.61
N GLU A 256 -9.41 27.15 -0.31
CA GLU A 256 -9.38 28.20 -1.33
C GLU A 256 -8.81 27.66 -2.64
N VAL A 257 -9.16 28.32 -3.75
CA VAL A 257 -8.55 28.06 -5.06
C VAL A 257 -7.34 28.98 -5.19
N VAL A 258 -6.17 28.41 -5.45
CA VAL A 258 -4.90 29.16 -5.51
C VAL A 258 -4.36 29.29 -6.93
N GLY A 259 -4.88 28.52 -7.88
CA GLY A 259 -4.49 28.67 -9.27
C GLY A 259 -5.29 27.80 -10.22
N HIS A 260 -5.12 28.07 -11.50
CA HIS A 260 -5.75 27.33 -12.58
C HIS A 260 -4.73 26.90 -13.62
N ALA A 261 -5.01 25.77 -14.25
CA ALA A 261 -4.38 25.38 -15.49
C ALA A 261 -4.56 26.44 -16.57
N LYS A 262 -3.54 26.61 -17.44
CA LYS A 262 -3.68 27.40 -18.67
C LYS A 262 -4.44 26.61 -19.74
N SER A 263 -4.16 25.31 -19.83
CA SER A 263 -4.81 24.36 -20.72
C SER A 263 -6.04 23.71 -20.09
N ARG A 264 -6.90 23.14 -20.93
CA ARG A 264 -7.99 22.27 -20.48
C ARG A 264 -7.44 20.87 -20.20
N ALA A 265 -8.01 20.19 -19.22
CA ALA A 265 -7.78 18.77 -19.00
C ALA A 265 -8.92 17.96 -19.63
N ASP A 266 -8.57 16.79 -20.15
CA ASP A 266 -9.54 15.77 -20.53
C ASP A 266 -9.86 14.97 -19.26
N GLY A 267 -10.85 15.43 -18.50
CA GLY A 267 -11.23 14.84 -17.21
C GLY A 267 -11.36 15.86 -16.08
N ASP A 268 -11.93 15.44 -14.95
CA ASP A 268 -12.28 16.34 -13.84
C ASP A 268 -12.00 15.77 -12.44
N THR A 269 -11.52 14.52 -12.34
CA THR A 269 -11.37 13.83 -11.05
C THR A 269 -9.95 13.30 -10.87
N PHE A 270 -9.33 13.73 -9.76
CA PHE A 270 -7.95 13.43 -9.40
C PHE A 270 -7.92 12.84 -7.98
N SER A 271 -7.99 11.52 -7.85
CA SER A 271 -7.95 10.85 -6.54
C SER A 271 -6.54 10.44 -6.11
N ALA A 272 -5.63 10.29 -7.08
CA ALA A 272 -4.19 10.09 -6.85
C ALA A 272 -3.44 11.42 -6.96
N VAL A 273 -3.17 12.05 -5.81
CA VAL A 273 -2.42 13.31 -5.71
C VAL A 273 -1.23 13.11 -4.78
N VAL A 274 -0.05 13.52 -5.22
CA VAL A 274 1.19 13.44 -4.43
C VAL A 274 1.97 14.74 -4.55
N ALA A 275 2.87 15.00 -3.61
CA ALA A 275 3.72 16.18 -3.65
C ALA A 275 5.18 15.85 -3.35
N THR A 276 6.06 16.73 -3.79
CA THR A 276 7.50 16.71 -3.52
C THR A 276 7.84 17.73 -2.44
N SER A 277 9.03 17.62 -1.84
CA SER A 277 9.45 18.49 -0.74
C SER A 277 9.66 19.96 -1.17
N ASP A 278 10.00 20.20 -2.45
CA ASP A 278 10.18 21.52 -3.06
C ASP A 278 8.87 22.16 -3.58
N GLY A 279 7.72 21.55 -3.28
CA GLY A 279 6.41 22.15 -3.56
C GLY A 279 5.87 21.89 -4.97
N ILE A 280 6.26 20.79 -5.59
CA ILE A 280 5.61 20.31 -6.82
C ILE A 280 4.49 19.34 -6.45
N VAL A 281 3.30 19.57 -7.00
CA VAL A 281 2.11 18.73 -6.81
C VAL A 281 1.81 18.02 -8.11
N TYR A 282 1.71 16.69 -8.04
CA TYR A 282 1.34 15.84 -9.15
C TYR A 282 -0.07 15.29 -8.95
N GLY A 283 -0.84 15.21 -10.03
CA GLY A 283 -2.15 14.56 -10.05
C GLY A 283 -2.28 13.61 -11.22
N LEU A 284 -2.76 12.39 -10.95
CA LEU A 284 -3.18 11.44 -11.98
C LEU A 284 -4.70 11.58 -12.17
N GLU A 285 -5.15 11.84 -13.38
CA GLU A 285 -6.57 11.89 -13.73
C GLU A 285 -7.12 10.46 -13.86
N ASP A 286 -8.26 10.22 -13.22
CA ASP A 286 -8.76 8.85 -13.01
C ASP A 286 -9.30 8.17 -14.28
N SER A 287 -9.73 8.95 -15.26
CA SER A 287 -10.40 8.50 -16.48
C SER A 287 -9.46 8.39 -17.68
N THR A 288 -8.52 9.33 -17.81
CA THR A 288 -7.62 9.43 -18.97
C THR A 288 -6.21 8.96 -18.67
N GLY A 289 -5.81 8.89 -17.40
CA GLY A 289 -4.43 8.60 -17.02
C GLY A 289 -3.48 9.77 -17.29
N ASP A 290 -4.01 10.97 -17.56
CA ASP A 290 -3.21 12.17 -17.74
C ASP A 290 -2.53 12.53 -16.41
N ILE A 291 -1.22 12.81 -16.48
CA ILE A 291 -0.43 13.24 -15.32
C ILE A 291 -0.16 14.74 -15.42
N PHE A 292 -0.67 15.45 -14.42
CA PHE A 292 -0.54 16.90 -14.29
C PHE A 292 0.48 17.26 -13.23
N ARG A 293 1.16 18.38 -13.46
CA ARG A 293 2.16 18.95 -12.55
C ARG A 293 1.83 20.41 -12.27
N PHE A 294 1.80 20.78 -10.99
CA PHE A 294 1.68 22.15 -10.51
C PHE A 294 2.89 22.50 -9.65
N ASN A 295 3.38 23.72 -9.77
CA ASN A 295 4.31 24.30 -8.79
C ASN A 295 3.52 25.23 -7.87
N ILE A 296 3.53 24.99 -6.55
CA ILE A 296 2.79 25.84 -5.60
C ILE A 296 3.29 27.28 -5.55
N SER A 297 4.56 27.53 -5.94
CA SER A 297 5.15 28.86 -6.04
C SER A 297 4.72 29.60 -7.31
N ALA A 298 4.23 28.86 -8.32
CA ALA A 298 3.68 29.39 -9.56
C ALA A 298 2.34 28.71 -9.91
N PRO A 299 1.30 28.86 -9.06
CA PRO A 299 0.12 27.99 -9.07
C PRO A 299 -0.77 28.17 -10.31
N ASN A 300 -0.53 29.20 -11.12
CA ASN A 300 -1.21 29.45 -12.39
C ASN A 300 -0.49 28.80 -13.60
N HIS A 301 0.56 28.03 -13.34
CA HIS A 301 1.32 27.30 -14.35
C HIS A 301 1.18 25.81 -14.05
N MET A 302 0.38 25.14 -14.88
CA MET A 302 0.21 23.69 -14.88
C MET A 302 0.82 23.13 -16.16
N ASP A 303 1.59 22.07 -16.01
CA ASP A 303 2.10 21.30 -17.12
C ASP A 303 1.34 19.97 -17.20
N LEU A 304 0.74 19.68 -18.35
CA LEU A 304 0.39 18.30 -18.69
C LEU A 304 1.70 17.62 -19.09
N LEU A 305 2.20 16.72 -18.25
CA LEU A 305 3.48 16.07 -18.53
C LEU A 305 3.32 15.00 -19.59
N GLN A 306 2.33 14.13 -19.41
CA GLN A 306 2.11 13.01 -20.32
C GLN A 306 0.72 12.39 -20.15
N ARG A 307 0.25 11.75 -21.23
CA ARG A 307 -0.88 10.81 -21.24
C ARG A 307 -0.40 9.38 -21.13
N ALA A 308 0.30 9.07 -20.04
CA ALA A 308 0.95 7.75 -19.86
C ALA A 308 0.67 7.12 -18.49
N GLY A 309 -0.12 7.79 -17.65
CA GLY A 309 -0.56 7.22 -16.41
C GLY A 309 -1.53 6.05 -16.62
N PRO A 310 -1.69 5.22 -15.59
CA PRO A 310 -2.55 4.06 -15.63
C PRO A 310 -4.03 4.47 -15.60
N ILE A 311 -4.87 3.82 -16.39
CA ILE A 311 -6.32 4.06 -16.42
C ILE A 311 -7.04 2.93 -15.70
N SER A 312 -7.78 3.28 -14.65
CA SER A 312 -8.57 2.33 -13.89
C SER A 312 -9.68 1.73 -14.76
N GLN A 313 -9.87 0.43 -14.65
CA GLN A 313 -10.97 -0.31 -15.28
C GLN A 313 -12.16 -0.48 -14.34
N SER A 314 -12.05 -0.07 -13.06
CA SER A 314 -13.15 -0.13 -12.10
C SER A 314 -14.27 0.86 -12.42
N THR A 315 -15.47 0.57 -11.92
CA THR A 315 -16.61 1.50 -11.95
C THR A 315 -17.10 1.76 -10.52
N PRO A 316 -17.01 3.00 -10.00
CA PRO A 316 -16.35 4.15 -10.61
C PRO A 316 -14.83 3.94 -10.73
N LYS A 317 -14.21 4.64 -11.68
CA LYS A 317 -12.74 4.67 -11.82
C LYS A 317 -12.14 5.31 -10.58
N SER A 318 -11.08 4.72 -10.04
CA SER A 318 -10.45 5.23 -8.82
C SER A 318 -8.98 4.87 -8.76
N ASN A 319 -8.18 5.84 -8.34
CA ASN A 319 -6.76 5.68 -8.07
C ASN A 319 -6.45 6.18 -6.67
N THR A 320 -5.34 5.74 -6.11
CA THR A 320 -4.78 6.43 -4.95
C THR A 320 -3.28 6.32 -4.97
N ALA A 321 -2.58 7.37 -4.58
CA ALA A 321 -1.15 7.46 -4.71
C ALA A 321 -0.54 8.04 -3.45
N ALA A 322 0.68 7.62 -3.18
CA ALA A 322 1.51 8.05 -2.08
C ALA A 322 2.95 8.21 -2.55
N ARG A 323 3.66 9.16 -1.95
CA ARG A 323 5.08 9.38 -2.20
C ARG A 323 5.76 9.81 -0.91
N CYS A 324 7.06 9.58 -0.84
CA CYS A 324 7.88 10.13 0.24
C CYS A 324 7.94 11.67 0.14
N VAL A 325 7.32 12.35 1.11
CA VAL A 325 7.19 13.82 1.14
C VAL A 325 8.51 14.57 1.37
N LEU A 326 9.58 13.86 1.72
CA LEU A 326 10.89 14.44 2.03
C LEU A 326 11.80 14.58 0.80
N LEU A 327 11.42 14.01 -0.34
CA LEU A 327 12.23 14.07 -1.56
C LEU A 327 11.76 15.21 -2.45
N GLU A 328 12.71 15.99 -2.93
CA GLU A 328 12.48 17.01 -3.96
C GLU A 328 11.95 16.35 -5.25
N ASP A 329 11.43 17.17 -6.16
CA ASP A 329 11.29 16.79 -7.56
C ASP A 329 12.70 16.43 -8.03
N GLY A 330 12.95 15.17 -8.41
CA GLY A 330 14.30 14.61 -8.67
C GLY A 330 15.02 15.19 -9.89
N LEU A 331 14.71 16.44 -10.26
CA LEU A 331 15.37 17.25 -11.25
C LEU A 331 16.47 18.08 -10.59
N ARG A 332 17.71 17.73 -10.85
CA ARG A 332 18.77 18.72 -11.03
C ARG A 332 19.22 18.66 -12.48
#